data_AF-A0A1U9ZYA2-F1
#
_entry.id   AF-A0A1U9ZYA2-F1
#
_cell.length_a   1.000
_cell.length_b   1.000
_cell.length_c   1.000
_cell.angle_alpha   90.00
_cell.angle_beta   90.00
_cell.angle_gamma   90.00
#
_symmetry.space_group_name_H-M   'P 1'
#
loop_
_entity.id
_entity.type
_entity.pdbx_description
1 polymer ?
#
loop_
_entity_poly.entity_id
_entity_poly.type
_entity_poly.pdbx_seq_one_letter_code
_entity_poly.pdbx_strand_id
1 'polypeptide(L)'
;MTATILPLRGGVNGPDPAAALARLEAHLNRCALSANTVKAYRRQARAYLTWLADPQHAAEQADAFLDHIGAEAAVAAWRRALLAGGASPATVNQGLAAVALLYEHGASMRIKTKTARVPRPGAPRH
;
A
#
# COMPACT_ATOMS: atom_id res chain seq x y z
N MET A 1 31.73 18.44 32.73
CA MET A 1 30.82 18.84 31.64
C MET A 1 30.14 17.58 31.13
N THR A 2 28.90 17.32 31.55
CA THR A 2 28.18 16.08 31.21
C THR A 2 27.17 16.41 30.13
N ALA A 3 27.40 15.94 28.90
CA ALA A 3 26.49 16.14 27.79
C ALA A 3 25.19 15.37 28.08
N THR A 4 24.07 16.08 28.19
CA THR A 4 22.74 15.47 28.29
C THR A 4 22.43 14.88 26.92
N ILE A 5 22.49 13.55 26.80
CA ILE A 5 22.03 12.83 25.63
C ILE A 5 20.51 12.99 25.59
N LEU A 6 20.04 13.92 24.76
CA LEU A 6 18.63 14.04 24.42
C LEU A 6 18.32 12.86 23.47
N PRO A 7 17.49 11.87 23.86
CA PRO A 7 17.08 10.85 22.92
C PRO A 7 16.35 11.56 21.77
N LEU A 8 16.84 11.34 20.55
CA LEU A 8 16.10 11.68 19.33
C LEU A 8 14.71 11.03 19.47
N ARG A 9 13.69 11.84 19.76
CA ARG A 9 12.30 11.39 19.73
C ARG A 9 11.95 11.08 18.28
N GLY A 10 12.23 9.85 17.87
CA GLY A 10 11.65 9.18 16.70
C GLY A 10 11.15 7.83 17.18
N GLY A 11 10.12 7.83 18.02
CA GLY A 11 9.64 6.60 18.65
C GLY A 11 9.14 5.63 17.60
N VAL A 12 9.83 4.49 17.46
CA VAL A 12 9.43 3.06 17.26
C VAL A 12 8.11 2.67 16.58
N ASN A 13 7.28 3.61 16.17
CA ASN A 13 6.02 3.41 15.51
C ASN A 13 6.18 4.00 14.11
N GLY A 14 6.10 3.14 13.10
CA GLY A 14 6.01 3.58 11.71
C GLY A 14 4.86 4.58 11.50
N PRO A 15 4.81 5.28 10.35
CA PRO A 15 3.70 6.17 10.01
C PRO A 15 2.34 5.51 10.25
N ASP A 16 1.49 6.21 11.02
CA ASP A 16 0.11 5.78 11.26
C ASP A 16 -0.64 5.55 9.93
N PRO A 17 -1.22 4.36 9.69
CA PRO A 17 -1.93 4.04 8.46
C PRO A 17 -3.08 5.00 8.14
N ALA A 18 -3.80 5.51 9.15
CA ALA A 18 -4.90 6.45 8.93
C ALA A 18 -4.37 7.83 8.47
N ALA A 19 -3.32 8.33 9.11
CA ALA A 19 -2.62 9.54 8.66
C ALA A 19 -2.02 9.39 7.26
N ALA A 20 -1.45 8.21 6.94
CA ALA A 20 -0.93 7.92 5.61
C ALA A 20 -2.02 7.96 4.54
N LEU A 21 -3.20 7.39 4.81
CA LEU A 21 -4.35 7.47 3.92
C LEU A 21 -4.80 8.92 3.69
N ALA A 22 -4.91 9.72 4.76
CA ALA A 22 -5.31 11.12 4.64
C ALA A 22 -4.34 11.93 3.76
N ARG A 23 -3.03 11.70 3.91
CA ARG A 23 -1.99 12.33 3.07
C ARG A 23 -2.10 11.89 1.61
N LEU A 24 -2.32 10.60 1.34
CA LEU A 24 -2.58 10.10 -0.01
C LEU A 24 -3.82 10.77 -0.61
N GLU A 25 -4.94 10.84 0.12
CA GLU A 25 -6.19 11.42 -0.37
C GLU A 25 -6.03 12.91 -0.73
N ALA A 26 -5.25 13.66 0.07
CA ALA A 26 -4.88 15.04 -0.20
C ALA A 26 -3.90 15.18 -1.38
N HIS A 27 -2.99 14.22 -1.56
CA HIS A 27 -2.11 14.16 -2.73
C HIS A 27 -2.92 13.94 -4.02
N LEU A 28 -3.81 12.95 -4.05
CA LEU A 28 -4.63 12.62 -5.23
C LEU A 28 -5.51 13.79 -5.68
N ASN A 29 -6.00 14.62 -4.75
CA ASN A 29 -6.77 15.83 -5.07
C ASN A 29 -5.96 16.90 -5.83
N ARG A 30 -4.63 16.89 -5.68
CA ARG A 30 -3.73 17.85 -6.34
C ARG A 30 -3.20 17.33 -7.67
N CYS A 31 -3.34 16.04 -7.95
CA CYS A 31 -2.90 15.43 -9.19
C CYS A 31 -3.90 15.70 -10.32
N ALA A 32 -3.40 15.88 -11.54
CA ALA A 32 -4.21 15.96 -12.76
C ALA A 32 -4.69 14.56 -13.21
N LEU A 33 -5.37 13.83 -12.33
CA LEU A 33 -5.97 12.51 -12.60
C LEU A 33 -7.46 12.63 -12.87
N SER A 34 -8.03 11.67 -13.62
CA SER A 34 -9.48 11.60 -13.79
C SER A 34 -10.19 11.33 -12.45
N ALA A 35 -11.41 11.85 -12.29
CA ALA A 35 -12.22 11.62 -11.08
C ALA A 35 -12.45 10.12 -10.80
N ASN A 36 -12.61 9.32 -11.87
CA ASN A 36 -12.76 7.87 -11.76
C ASN A 36 -11.48 7.19 -11.26
N THR A 37 -10.31 7.65 -11.70
CA THR A 37 -9.01 7.17 -11.20
C THR A 37 -8.82 7.49 -9.73
N VAL A 38 -9.11 8.73 -9.32
CA VAL A 38 -9.03 9.15 -7.91
C VAL A 38 -9.94 8.28 -7.04
N LYS A 39 -11.20 8.10 -7.46
CA LYS A 39 -12.17 7.24 -6.75
C LYS A 39 -11.67 5.79 -6.63
N ALA A 40 -11.12 5.24 -7.71
CA ALA A 40 -10.59 3.88 -7.72
C ALA A 40 -9.39 3.73 -6.77
N TYR A 41 -8.45 4.68 -6.78
CA TYR A 41 -7.26 4.62 -5.93
C TYR A 41 -7.61 4.74 -4.45
N ARG A 42 -8.52 5.65 -4.09
CA ARG A 42 -9.06 5.75 -2.72
C ARG A 42 -9.68 4.44 -2.25
N ARG A 43 -10.52 3.85 -3.09
CA ARG A 43 -11.16 2.55 -2.78
C ARG A 43 -10.11 1.47 -2.54
N GLN A 44 -9.09 1.37 -3.40
CA GLN A 44 -8.06 0.35 -3.28
C GLN A 44 -7.17 0.56 -2.05
N ALA A 45 -6.75 1.80 -1.76
CA ALA A 45 -5.97 2.11 -0.58
C ALA A 45 -6.74 1.78 0.71
N ARG A 46 -8.03 2.13 0.78
CA ARG A 46 -8.91 1.77 1.90
C ARG A 46 -9.07 0.25 2.03
N ALA A 47 -9.31 -0.46 0.93
CA ALA A 47 -9.44 -1.91 0.94
C ALA A 47 -8.17 -2.61 1.46
N TYR A 48 -6.99 -2.10 1.09
CA TYR A 48 -5.72 -2.60 1.62
C TYR A 48 -5.59 -2.38 3.13
N LEU A 49 -5.92 -1.18 3.63
CA LEU A 49 -5.88 -0.88 5.06
C LEU A 49 -6.90 -1.68 5.87
N THR A 50 -8.11 -1.90 5.32
CA THR A 50 -9.10 -2.80 5.93
C THR A 50 -8.58 -4.23 5.98
N TRP A 51 -7.93 -4.70 4.92
CA TRP A 51 -7.33 -6.03 4.88
C TRP A 51 -6.19 -6.18 5.92
N LEU A 52 -5.36 -5.15 6.09
CA LEU A 52 -4.31 -5.14 7.13
C LEU A 52 -4.88 -5.14 8.55
N ALA A 53 -6.00 -4.46 8.76
CA ALA A 53 -6.66 -4.36 10.07
C ALA A 53 -7.43 -5.64 10.45
N ASP A 54 -7.63 -6.57 9.52
CA ASP A 54 -8.24 -7.86 9.81
C ASP A 54 -7.35 -8.66 10.77
N PRO A 55 -7.88 -9.14 11.92
CA PRO A 55 -7.11 -9.91 12.91
C PRO A 55 -6.34 -11.10 12.34
N GLN A 56 -6.82 -11.70 11.24
CA GLN A 56 -6.14 -12.82 10.58
C GLN A 56 -4.80 -12.42 9.95
N HIS A 57 -4.63 -11.15 9.57
CA HIS A 57 -3.46 -10.65 8.88
C HIS A 57 -2.64 -9.67 9.74
N ALA A 58 -3.28 -9.00 10.70
CA ALA A 58 -2.67 -7.93 11.49
C ALA A 58 -1.39 -8.36 12.21
N ALA A 59 -1.36 -9.58 12.76
CA ALA A 59 -0.17 -10.10 13.45
C ALA A 59 0.99 -10.41 12.47
N GLU A 60 0.67 -10.96 11.29
CA GLU A 60 1.68 -11.32 10.28
C GLU A 60 2.21 -10.08 9.52
N GLN A 61 1.44 -9.00 9.50
CA GLN A 61 1.74 -7.77 8.77
C GLN A 61 1.97 -6.57 9.71
N ALA A 62 2.36 -6.83 10.96
CA ALA A 62 2.64 -5.78 11.95
C ALA A 62 3.70 -4.77 11.46
N ASP A 63 4.64 -5.25 10.64
CA ASP A 63 5.75 -4.46 10.12
C ASP A 63 5.40 -3.67 8.84
N ALA A 64 4.16 -3.75 8.35
CA ALA A 64 3.74 -3.18 7.06
C ALA A 64 4.06 -1.68 6.92
N PHE A 65 4.03 -0.92 8.02
CA PHE A 65 4.37 0.50 8.03
C PHE A 65 5.69 0.81 8.76
N LEU A 66 6.39 -0.20 9.29
CA LEU A 66 7.63 0.03 10.05
C LEU A 66 8.84 0.23 9.14
N ASP A 67 8.96 -0.57 8.09
CA ASP A 67 10.04 -0.47 7.11
C ASP A 67 9.63 -0.95 5.72
N HIS A 68 10.55 -0.78 4.76
CA HIS A 68 10.32 -1.14 3.36
C HIS A 68 10.15 -2.65 3.13
N ILE A 69 10.76 -3.50 3.95
CA ILE A 69 10.69 -4.95 3.83
C ILE A 69 9.29 -5.41 4.27
N GLY A 70 8.82 -4.94 5.42
CA GLY A 70 7.47 -5.19 5.92
C GLY A 70 6.40 -4.68 4.95
N ALA A 71 6.58 -3.47 4.40
CA ALA A 71 5.68 -2.92 3.40
C ALA A 71 5.61 -3.77 2.13
N GLU A 72 6.75 -4.18 1.56
CA GLU A 72 6.80 -5.02 0.36
C GLU A 72 6.20 -6.41 0.62
N ALA A 73 6.48 -7.01 1.78
CA ALA A 73 5.92 -8.30 2.20
C ALA A 73 4.38 -8.23 2.30
N ALA A 74 3.85 -7.18 2.94
CA ALA A 74 2.42 -6.97 3.09
C ALA A 74 1.72 -6.75 1.74
N VAL A 75 2.33 -5.99 0.82
CA VAL A 75 1.80 -5.80 -0.53
C VAL A 75 1.83 -7.10 -1.34
N ALA A 76 2.88 -7.92 -1.20
CA ALA A 76 2.94 -9.23 -1.84
C ALA A 76 1.88 -10.19 -1.30
N ALA A 77 1.62 -10.17 0.01
CA ALA A 77 0.56 -10.95 0.64
C ALA A 77 -0.83 -10.50 0.17
N TRP A 78 -1.11 -9.19 0.17
CA TRP A 78 -2.37 -8.65 -0.33
C TRP A 78 -2.61 -8.98 -1.81
N ARG A 79 -1.56 -8.91 -2.65
CA ARG A 79 -1.61 -9.36 -4.04
C ARG A 79 -2.05 -10.82 -4.17
N ARG A 80 -1.51 -11.70 -3.33
CA ARG A 80 -1.90 -13.13 -3.30
C ARG A 80 -3.35 -13.28 -2.88
N ALA A 81 -3.80 -12.55 -1.85
CA ALA A 81 -5.18 -12.56 -1.40
C ALA A 81 -6.17 -12.10 -2.49
N LEU A 82 -5.86 -11.02 -3.22
CA LEU A 82 -6.67 -10.55 -4.34
C LEU A 82 -6.79 -11.59 -5.46
N LEU A 83 -5.67 -12.24 -5.81
CA LEU A 83 -5.66 -13.29 -6.83
C LEU A 83 -6.45 -14.52 -6.38
N ALA A 84 -6.30 -14.93 -5.12
CA ALA A 84 -7.07 -16.03 -4.54
C ALA A 84 -8.57 -15.72 -4.49
N GLY A 85 -8.94 -14.45 -4.27
CA GLY A 85 -10.31 -13.96 -4.34
C GLY A 85 -10.85 -13.75 -5.76
N GLY A 86 -10.13 -14.15 -6.81
CA GLY A 86 -10.59 -14.08 -8.20
C GLY A 86 -10.53 -12.68 -8.83
N ALA A 87 -9.81 -11.73 -8.24
CA ALA A 87 -9.64 -10.41 -8.84
C ALA A 87 -8.91 -10.50 -10.19
N SER A 88 -9.39 -9.74 -11.18
CA SER A 88 -8.73 -9.68 -12.49
C SER A 88 -7.32 -9.09 -12.38
N PRO A 89 -6.38 -9.45 -13.27
CA PRO A 89 -5.04 -8.86 -13.29
C PRO A 89 -5.03 -7.33 -13.39
N ALA A 90 -5.99 -6.74 -14.12
CA ALA A 90 -6.14 -5.29 -14.21
C ALA A 90 -6.53 -4.68 -12.86
N THR A 91 -7.47 -5.30 -12.15
CA THR A 91 -7.88 -4.88 -10.80
C THR A 91 -6.71 -4.99 -9.81
N VAL A 92 -5.96 -6.08 -9.85
CA VAL A 92 -4.77 -6.27 -9.01
C VAL A 92 -3.73 -5.19 -9.29
N ASN A 93 -3.40 -4.93 -10.55
CA ASN A 93 -2.42 -3.89 -10.90
C ASN A 93 -2.87 -2.48 -10.51
N GLN A 94 -4.16 -2.16 -10.64
CA GLN A 94 -4.70 -0.89 -10.15
C GLN A 94 -4.58 -0.78 -8.61
N GLY A 95 -4.82 -1.89 -7.90
CA GLY A 95 -4.62 -1.97 -6.45
C GLY A 95 -3.16 -1.73 -6.07
N LEU A 96 -2.22 -2.41 -6.73
CA LEU A 96 -0.78 -2.27 -6.49
C LEU A 96 -0.29 -0.84 -6.75
N ALA A 97 -0.76 -0.19 -7.83
CA ALA A 97 -0.43 1.19 -8.11
C ALA A 97 -0.95 2.15 -7.02
N ALA A 98 -2.19 1.94 -6.55
CA ALA A 98 -2.77 2.76 -5.49
C ALA A 98 -2.01 2.60 -4.16
N VAL A 99 -1.61 1.38 -3.81
CA VAL A 99 -0.86 1.10 -2.58
C VAL A 99 0.59 1.56 -2.67
N ALA A 100 1.23 1.49 -3.84
CA ALA A 100 2.55 2.11 -4.04
C ALA A 100 2.51 3.62 -3.76
N LEU A 101 1.46 4.33 -4.21
CA LEU A 101 1.27 5.75 -3.89
C LEU A 101 0.94 5.98 -2.41
N LEU A 102 0.21 5.07 -1.75
CA LEU A 102 -0.03 5.13 -0.31
C LEU A 102 1.28 5.13 0.47
N TYR A 103 2.19 4.22 0.12
CA TYR A 103 3.49 4.18 0.76
C TYR A 103 4.34 5.40 0.39
N GLU A 104 4.42 5.76 -0.91
CA GLU A 104 5.29 6.85 -1.35
C GLU A 104 4.88 8.23 -0.80
N HIS A 105 3.57 8.55 -0.82
CA HIS A 105 3.08 9.87 -0.43
C HIS A 105 2.41 9.90 0.95
N GLY A 106 1.92 8.77 1.44
CA GLY A 106 1.30 8.65 2.76
C GLY A 106 2.29 8.32 3.86
N ALA A 107 3.16 7.35 3.62
CA ALA A 107 4.16 6.86 4.56
C ALA A 107 5.58 7.37 4.27
N SER A 108 5.78 8.16 3.21
CA SER A 108 7.09 8.63 2.75
C SER A 108 8.09 7.50 2.50
N MET A 109 7.59 6.35 2.04
CA MET A 109 8.35 5.13 1.83
C MET A 109 8.18 4.64 0.40
N ARG A 110 9.28 4.46 -0.34
CA ARG A 110 9.21 3.89 -1.70
C ARG A 110 9.37 2.37 -1.63
N ILE A 111 8.42 1.66 -2.22
CA ILE A 111 8.39 0.20 -2.26
C ILE A 111 8.44 -0.30 -3.70
N LYS A 112 8.94 -1.52 -3.89
CA LYS A 112 8.88 -2.23 -5.17
C LYS A 112 7.71 -3.20 -5.17
N THR A 113 6.84 -3.09 -6.18
CA THR A 113 5.71 -4.00 -6.34
C THR A 113 5.86 -4.86 -7.59
N LYS A 114 5.62 -6.17 -7.48
CA LYS A 114 5.58 -7.07 -8.65
C LYS A 114 4.17 -7.14 -9.23
N THR A 115 3.99 -6.64 -10.44
CA THR A 115 2.69 -6.61 -11.12
C THR A 115 2.15 -8.02 -11.43
N ALA A 116 0.82 -8.14 -11.50
CA ALA A 116 0.16 -9.32 -12.04
C ALA A 116 0.28 -9.31 -13.57
N ARG A 117 0.60 -10.46 -14.15
CA ARG A 117 0.71 -10.59 -15.60
C ARG A 117 -0.68 -10.47 -16.22
N VAL A 118 -0.84 -9.50 -17.12
CA VAL A 118 -2.03 -9.39 -17.97
C VAL A 118 -1.73 -10.15 -19.26
N PRO A 119 -2.51 -11.20 -19.61
CA PRO A 119 -2.37 -11.86 -20.90
C PRO A 119 -2.55 -10.83 -22.02
N ARG A 120 -1.71 -10.89 -23.07
CA ARG A 120 -1.89 -10.03 -24.23
C ARG A 120 -3.23 -10.39 -24.91
N PRO A 121 -3.99 -9.41 -25.41
CA PRO A 121 -5.13 -9.68 -26.27
C PRO A 121 -4.70 -10.63 -27.40
N GLY A 122 -5.38 -11.78 -27.54
CA GLY A 122 -5.07 -12.80 -28.56
C GLY A 122 -4.10 -13.91 -28.15
N ALA A 123 -3.60 -13.95 -26.91
CA ALA A 123 -2.81 -15.10 -26.46
C ALA A 123 -3.68 -16.36 -26.33
N PRO A 124 -3.25 -17.54 -26.84
CA PRO A 124 -4.01 -18.78 -26.70
C PRO A 124 -4.18 -19.15 -25.22
N ARG A 125 -5.41 -19.50 -24.85
CA ARG A 125 -5.71 -20.09 -23.54
C ARG A 125 -5.37 -21.57 -23.64
N HIS A 126 -4.25 -21.97 -23.04
CA HIS A 126 -3.92 -23.37 -22.83
C HIS A 126 -4.77 -23.94 -21.69
#